data_AF-A0A540KH82-F1
#
_entry.id   AF-A0A540KH82-F1
#
_cell.length_a   1.000
_cell.length_b   1.000
_cell.length_c   1.000
_cell.angle_alpha   90.00
_cell.angle_beta   90.00
_cell.angle_gamma   90.00
#
_symmetry.space_group_name_H-M   'P 1'
#
loop_
_entity.id
_entity.type
_entity.pdbx_description
1 polymer ?
#
loop_
_entity_poly.entity_id
_entity_poly.type
_entity_poly.pdbx_seq_one_letter_code
_entity_poly.pdbx_strand_id
1 'polypeptide(L)'
;MVWKKEYLDLILVPTGLLIMLGYHLFLLYRYLRHPETTVIGNENHCRKAWVERMLQIDAKDRGMSLAVISSTTTAANFLASTSLALSSLIGAWIGNSSHNVFTSSITYGDTSPTLVSVKYVSILACFLLALASFLHCIRDFVHANFLISMPDSDIPQEHVEKAVISGGLFWTLGLRAIYFATTLLLWIFGPIPMFVCSVTMVLVLHRLDSNSTPLHQFRPVGRRDNMIRKIDEEKHRIERANDMKKDHTCMEAQLKNHQKQVRG
;
A
#
# COMPACT_ATOMS: atom_id res chain seq x y z
N MET A 1 -11.16 41.39 -33.06
CA MET A 1 -11.78 40.33 -32.23
C MET A 1 -10.70 39.65 -31.39
N VAL A 2 -10.45 40.17 -30.18
CA VAL A 2 -9.43 39.68 -29.24
C VAL A 2 -10.14 38.79 -28.21
N TRP A 3 -10.35 37.52 -28.55
CA TRP A 3 -11.27 36.61 -27.85
C TRP A 3 -10.64 35.23 -27.57
N LYS A 4 -9.34 35.11 -27.24
CA LYS A 4 -8.66 33.80 -27.37
C LYS A 4 -7.73 33.27 -26.26
N LYS A 5 -7.32 34.04 -25.24
CA LYS A 5 -6.41 33.50 -24.19
C LYS A 5 -7.00 33.49 -22.78
N GLU A 6 -7.51 34.62 -22.31
CA GLU A 6 -8.03 34.77 -20.93
C GLU A 6 -9.27 33.89 -20.67
N TYR A 7 -10.22 33.82 -21.61
CA TYR A 7 -11.38 32.91 -21.51
C TYR A 7 -10.98 31.43 -21.57
N LEU A 8 -9.87 31.11 -22.23
CA LEU A 8 -9.38 29.73 -22.30
C LEU A 8 -8.82 29.31 -20.95
N ASP A 9 -8.04 30.15 -20.28
CA ASP A 9 -7.58 29.90 -18.91
C ASP A 9 -8.75 29.84 -17.92
N LEU A 10 -9.72 30.76 -18.06
CA LEU A 10 -10.89 30.86 -17.18
C LEU A 10 -11.81 29.63 -17.25
N ILE A 11 -11.85 28.94 -18.38
CA ILE A 11 -12.68 27.73 -18.54
C ILE A 11 -11.82 26.48 -18.32
N LEU A 12 -10.65 26.39 -18.93
CA LEU A 12 -9.86 25.15 -18.97
C LEU A 12 -9.28 24.78 -17.60
N VAL A 13 -8.89 25.77 -16.79
CA VAL A 13 -8.36 25.54 -15.43
C VAL A 13 -9.43 24.99 -14.48
N PRO A 14 -10.58 25.67 -14.26
CA PRO A 14 -11.61 25.12 -13.39
C PRO A 14 -12.21 23.84 -13.95
N THR A 15 -12.31 23.67 -15.28
CA THR A 15 -12.78 22.40 -15.87
C THR A 15 -11.78 21.27 -15.63
N GLY A 16 -10.48 21.51 -15.78
CA GLY A 16 -9.43 20.53 -15.47
C GLY A 16 -9.38 20.17 -13.99
N LEU A 17 -9.57 21.16 -13.10
CA LEU A 17 -9.71 20.94 -11.67
C LEU A 17 -11.00 20.19 -11.33
N LEU A 18 -12.14 20.52 -11.93
CA LEU A 18 -13.42 19.83 -11.75
C LEU A 18 -13.37 18.37 -12.22
N ILE A 19 -12.68 18.08 -13.33
CA ILE A 19 -12.47 16.72 -13.81
C ILE A 19 -11.62 15.93 -12.82
N MET A 20 -10.55 16.53 -12.29
CA MET A 20 -9.70 15.92 -11.28
C MET A 20 -10.45 15.68 -9.95
N LEU A 21 -11.16 16.70 -9.44
CA LEU A 21 -11.97 16.60 -8.23
C LEU A 21 -13.09 15.59 -8.40
N GLY A 22 -13.80 15.65 -9.53
CA GLY A 22 -14.87 14.73 -9.90
C GLY A 22 -14.38 13.29 -9.99
N TYR A 23 -13.19 13.04 -10.54
CA TYR A 23 -12.58 11.72 -10.56
C TYR A 23 -12.27 11.21 -9.15
N HIS A 24 -11.66 12.05 -8.30
CA HIS A 24 -11.31 11.66 -6.93
C HIS A 24 -12.55 11.46 -6.04
N LEU A 25 -13.60 12.28 -6.22
CA LEU A 25 -14.90 12.11 -5.57
C LEU A 25 -15.62 10.84 -6.07
N PHE A 26 -15.62 10.59 -7.37
CA PHE A 26 -16.18 9.37 -7.96
C PHE A 26 -15.45 8.12 -7.44
N LEU A 27 -14.13 8.20 -7.31
CA LEU A 27 -13.33 7.11 -6.77
C LEU A 27 -13.54 6.91 -5.27
N LEU A 28 -13.61 8.00 -4.48
CA LEU A 28 -13.94 7.93 -3.06
C LEU A 28 -15.33 7.32 -2.87
N TYR A 29 -16.28 7.72 -3.70
CA TYR A 29 -17.62 7.13 -3.74
C TYR A 29 -17.58 5.64 -4.10
N ARG A 30 -16.82 5.25 -5.13
CA ARG A 30 -16.68 3.85 -5.55
C ARG A 30 -15.99 2.99 -4.49
N TYR A 31 -14.98 3.54 -3.81
CA TYR A 31 -14.31 2.92 -2.68
C TYR A 31 -15.28 2.67 -1.51
N LEU A 32 -16.12 3.65 -1.17
CA LEU A 32 -17.10 3.54 -0.09
C LEU A 32 -18.26 2.60 -0.43
N ARG A 33 -18.69 2.52 -1.70
CA ARG A 33 -19.90 1.80 -2.11
C ARG A 33 -19.64 0.40 -2.67
N HIS A 34 -18.50 0.16 -3.30
CA HIS A 34 -18.14 -1.12 -3.96
C HIS A 34 -16.64 -1.45 -3.82
N PRO A 35 -16.13 -1.66 -2.60
CA PRO A 35 -14.71 -1.89 -2.35
C PRO A 35 -14.18 -3.08 -3.15
N GLU A 36 -14.94 -4.17 -3.26
CA GLU A 36 -14.57 -5.41 -3.95
C GLU A 36 -14.38 -5.32 -5.47
N THR A 37 -14.78 -4.22 -6.10
CA THR A 37 -14.61 -3.99 -7.55
C THR A 37 -13.46 -3.03 -7.89
N THR A 38 -12.73 -2.57 -6.87
CA THR A 38 -11.66 -1.57 -7.04
C THR A 38 -10.29 -2.17 -6.72
N VAL A 39 -9.24 -1.67 -7.37
CA VAL A 39 -7.85 -2.10 -7.09
C VAL A 39 -7.47 -1.90 -5.63
N ILE A 40 -7.91 -0.79 -5.02
CA ILE A 40 -7.67 -0.53 -3.60
C ILE A 40 -8.30 -1.65 -2.74
N GLY A 41 -9.51 -2.11 -3.08
CA GLY A 41 -10.14 -3.22 -2.37
C GLY A 41 -9.47 -4.56 -2.63
N ASN A 42 -9.01 -4.83 -3.86
CA ASN A 42 -8.21 -6.04 -4.16
C ASN A 42 -6.88 -6.03 -3.40
N GLU A 43 -6.20 -4.89 -3.35
CA GLU A 43 -4.94 -4.72 -2.62
C GLU A 43 -5.15 -4.85 -1.11
N ASN A 44 -6.25 -4.31 -0.58
CA ASN A 44 -6.65 -4.49 0.81
C ASN A 44 -7.00 -5.96 1.11
N HIS A 45 -7.66 -6.66 0.18
CA HIS A 45 -7.95 -8.09 0.30
C HIS A 45 -6.67 -8.93 0.33
N CYS A 46 -5.73 -8.65 -0.58
CA CYS A 46 -4.41 -9.28 -0.59
C CYS A 46 -3.62 -8.98 0.68
N ARG A 47 -3.61 -7.72 1.17
CA ARG A 47 -2.97 -7.34 2.43
C ARG A 47 -3.58 -8.05 3.62
N LYS A 48 -4.91 -8.14 3.68
CA LYS A 48 -5.61 -8.87 4.72
C LYS A 48 -5.16 -10.33 4.73
N ALA A 49 -5.30 -11.03 3.60
CA ALA A 49 -4.87 -12.42 3.46
C ALA A 49 -3.38 -12.61 3.81
N TRP A 50 -2.53 -11.67 3.40
CA TRP A 50 -1.10 -11.70 3.74
C TRP A 50 -0.87 -11.59 5.25
N VAL A 51 -1.55 -10.69 5.96
CA VAL A 51 -1.46 -10.58 7.43
C VAL A 51 -1.98 -11.86 8.11
N GLU A 52 -3.11 -12.42 7.67
CA GLU A 52 -3.65 -13.65 8.28
C GLU A 52 -2.64 -14.81 8.18
N ARG A 53 -2.00 -14.95 7.01
CA ARG A 53 -0.99 -16.01 6.77
C ARG A 53 0.31 -15.75 7.50
N MET A 54 0.70 -14.51 7.58
CA MET A 54 1.92 -14.10 8.25
C MET A 54 1.86 -14.37 9.76
N LEU A 55 0.71 -14.12 10.40
CA LEU A 55 0.56 -14.33 11.84
C LEU A 55 0.56 -15.80 12.26
N GLN A 56 0.37 -16.74 11.32
CA GLN A 56 0.56 -18.19 11.55
C GLN A 56 2.02 -18.63 11.55
N ILE A 57 2.95 -17.77 11.11
CA ILE A 57 4.37 -18.07 11.10
C ILE A 57 4.94 -17.72 12.47
N ASP A 58 5.78 -18.61 13.02
CA ASP A 58 6.50 -18.38 14.27
C ASP A 58 7.21 -17.02 14.24
N ALA A 59 7.21 -16.29 15.35
CA ALA A 59 7.80 -14.95 15.44
C ALA A 59 9.25 -14.87 14.94
N LYS A 60 10.03 -15.93 15.17
CA LYS A 60 11.44 -16.08 14.71
C LYS A 60 11.60 -16.10 13.19
N ASP A 61 10.57 -16.55 12.45
CA ASP A 61 10.59 -16.74 11.00
C ASP A 61 9.85 -15.62 10.24
N ARG A 62 9.30 -14.62 10.95
CA ARG A 62 8.59 -13.46 10.36
C ARG A 62 9.51 -12.41 9.73
N GLY A 63 10.83 -12.63 9.70
CA GLY A 63 11.83 -11.67 9.22
C GLY A 63 11.62 -11.20 7.78
N MET A 64 11.17 -12.08 6.88
CA MET A 64 10.88 -11.69 5.49
C MET A 64 9.74 -10.67 5.39
N SER A 65 8.68 -10.84 6.18
CA SER A 65 7.55 -9.92 6.19
C SER A 65 7.91 -8.56 6.77
N LEU A 66 8.73 -8.54 7.82
CA LEU A 66 9.31 -7.31 8.37
C LEU A 66 10.17 -6.59 7.34
N ALA A 67 10.95 -7.33 6.54
CA ALA A 67 11.75 -6.75 5.46
C ALA A 67 10.88 -6.10 4.38
N VAL A 68 9.75 -6.72 4.00
CA VAL A 68 8.81 -6.15 3.03
C VAL A 68 8.22 -4.83 3.54
N ILE A 69 7.71 -4.79 4.78
CA ILE A 69 7.16 -3.56 5.37
C ILE A 69 8.25 -2.50 5.52
N SER A 70 9.45 -2.88 5.97
CA SER A 70 10.58 -1.96 6.14
C SER A 70 11.03 -1.36 4.80
N SER A 71 11.12 -2.17 3.74
CA SER A 71 11.46 -1.66 2.40
C SER A 71 10.42 -0.66 1.87
N THR A 72 9.13 -0.94 2.13
CA THR A 72 8.04 -0.02 1.78
C THR A 72 8.12 1.27 2.59
N THR A 73 8.48 1.18 3.88
CA THR A 73 8.69 2.33 4.77
C THR A 73 9.85 3.20 4.29
N THR A 74 10.98 2.59 3.87
CA THR A 74 12.11 3.30 3.28
C THR A 74 11.71 4.02 1.99
N ALA A 75 10.92 3.37 1.12
CA ALA A 75 10.40 4.00 -0.08
C ALA A 75 9.48 5.19 0.25
N ALA A 76 8.64 5.07 1.29
CA ALA A 76 7.74 6.14 1.73
C ALA A 76 8.54 7.33 2.26
N ASN A 77 9.61 7.07 3.01
CA ASN A 77 10.50 8.10 3.52
C ASN A 77 11.21 8.85 2.37
N PHE A 78 11.67 8.14 1.34
CA PHE A 78 12.26 8.77 0.16
C PHE A 78 11.27 9.70 -0.56
N LEU A 79 10.02 9.25 -0.75
CA LEU A 79 8.96 10.07 -1.36
C LEU A 79 8.56 11.26 -0.48
N ALA A 80 8.53 11.09 0.84
CA ALA A 80 8.32 12.16 1.81
C ALA A 80 9.43 13.22 1.71
N SER A 81 10.70 12.82 1.76
CA SER A 81 11.84 13.74 1.61
C SER A 81 11.82 14.46 0.26
N THR A 82 11.46 13.77 -0.82
CA THR A 82 11.32 14.38 -2.15
C THR A 82 10.20 15.43 -2.15
N SER A 83 9.04 15.11 -1.58
CA SER A 83 7.92 16.05 -1.46
C SER A 83 8.27 17.28 -0.62
N LEU A 84 9.03 17.09 0.47
CA LEU A 84 9.55 18.17 1.31
C LEU A 84 10.56 19.04 0.56
N ALA A 85 11.50 18.43 -0.18
CA ALA A 85 12.50 19.14 -0.97
C ALA A 85 11.84 19.99 -2.07
N LEU A 86 10.85 19.44 -2.79
CA LEU A 86 10.09 20.18 -3.80
C LEU A 86 9.28 21.31 -3.18
N SER A 87 8.66 21.09 -2.02
CA SER A 87 7.96 22.14 -1.26
C SER A 87 8.90 23.28 -0.87
N SER A 88 10.09 22.95 -0.37
CA SER A 88 11.12 23.94 0.00
C SER A 88 11.64 24.70 -1.22
N LEU A 89 11.89 24.01 -2.33
CA LEU A 89 12.33 24.63 -3.59
C LEU A 89 11.30 25.64 -4.10
N ILE A 90 10.01 25.25 -4.13
CA ILE A 90 8.92 26.12 -4.56
C ILE A 90 8.77 27.31 -3.58
N GLY A 91 8.83 27.07 -2.28
CA GLY A 91 8.76 28.13 -1.26
C GLY A 91 9.91 29.13 -1.38
N ALA A 92 11.14 28.65 -1.57
CA ALA A 92 12.31 29.50 -1.80
C ALA A 92 12.20 30.29 -3.11
N TRP A 93 11.64 29.68 -4.15
CA TRP A 93 11.39 30.33 -5.43
C TRP A 93 10.41 31.51 -5.30
N ILE A 94 9.34 31.34 -4.53
CA ILE A 94 8.36 32.40 -4.24
C ILE A 94 8.98 33.52 -3.38
N GLY A 95 9.83 33.16 -2.41
CA GLY A 95 10.47 34.11 -1.50
C GLY A 95 11.52 35.01 -2.16
N ASN A 96 12.07 34.59 -3.31
CA ASN A 96 13.09 35.36 -4.03
C ASN A 96 12.45 36.39 -4.97
N SER A 97 12.09 37.56 -4.40
CA SER A 97 11.44 38.72 -5.05
C SER A 97 12.07 39.18 -6.39
N SER A 98 13.36 38.93 -6.60
CA SER A 98 14.13 39.45 -7.74
C SER A 98 13.99 38.64 -9.05
N HIS A 99 13.33 37.47 -9.05
CA HIS A 99 13.31 36.55 -10.19
C HIS A 99 11.99 36.51 -10.99
N ASN A 100 11.09 37.49 -10.77
CA ASN A 100 9.83 37.65 -11.52
C ASN A 100 10.01 38.02 -13.01
N VAL A 101 11.25 38.12 -13.50
CA VAL A 101 11.60 38.52 -14.87
C VAL A 101 11.49 37.35 -15.87
N PHE A 102 11.61 36.10 -15.40
CA PHE A 102 11.39 34.91 -16.27
C PHE A 102 9.92 34.47 -16.35
N THR A 103 9.10 34.83 -15.37
CA THR A 103 7.66 34.52 -15.34
C THR A 103 6.87 35.31 -16.38
N SER A 104 7.32 36.50 -16.76
CA SER A 104 6.70 37.31 -17.81
C SER A 104 7.01 36.84 -19.23
N SER A 105 8.07 36.04 -19.45
CA SER A 105 8.46 35.55 -20.78
C SER A 105 8.06 34.11 -21.07
N ILE A 106 7.96 33.24 -20.04
CA ILE A 106 7.72 31.80 -20.22
C ILE A 106 6.27 31.36 -19.97
N THR A 107 5.44 32.18 -19.32
CA THR A 107 4.06 31.81 -18.97
C THR A 107 3.10 32.09 -20.12
N TYR A 108 2.64 31.04 -20.80
CA TYR A 108 1.53 31.13 -21.75
C TYR A 108 0.20 31.12 -20.97
N GLY A 109 -0.37 32.30 -20.69
CA GLY A 109 -1.65 32.46 -19.99
C GLY A 109 -1.76 33.79 -19.24
N ASP A 110 -2.94 34.11 -18.71
CA ASP A 110 -3.25 35.38 -18.02
C ASP A 110 -2.24 35.67 -16.88
N THR A 111 -1.64 36.86 -16.93
CA THR A 111 -0.44 37.26 -16.18
C THR A 111 -0.79 38.03 -14.91
N SER A 112 -2.00 37.88 -14.37
CA SER A 112 -2.35 38.56 -13.13
C SER A 112 -1.51 38.03 -11.94
N PRO A 113 -0.90 38.92 -11.13
CA PRO A 113 -0.02 38.52 -10.02
C PRO A 113 -0.75 37.66 -8.98
N THR A 114 -2.06 37.86 -8.83
CA THR A 114 -2.93 37.06 -7.96
C THR A 114 -3.04 35.62 -8.44
N LEU A 115 -3.23 35.39 -9.75
CA LEU A 115 -3.37 34.04 -10.31
C LEU A 115 -2.05 33.25 -10.23
N VAL A 116 -0.91 33.92 -10.44
CA VAL A 116 0.42 33.34 -10.29
C VAL A 116 0.65 32.88 -8.84
N SER A 117 0.27 33.70 -7.87
CA SER A 117 0.40 33.34 -6.44
C SER A 117 -0.46 32.14 -6.08
N VAL A 118 -1.71 32.09 -6.57
CA VAL A 118 -2.62 30.94 -6.37
C VAL A 118 -2.06 29.66 -6.98
N LYS A 119 -1.45 29.72 -8.17
CA LYS A 119 -0.80 28.56 -8.82
C LYS A 119 0.25 27.94 -7.88
N TYR A 120 1.21 28.72 -7.42
CA TYR A 120 2.29 28.22 -6.57
C TYR A 120 1.81 27.74 -5.20
N VAL A 121 0.89 28.46 -4.55
CA VAL A 121 0.31 28.04 -3.27
C VAL A 121 -0.44 26.72 -3.41
N SER A 122 -1.17 26.51 -4.51
CA SER A 122 -1.89 25.26 -4.76
C SER A 122 -0.94 24.06 -4.95
N ILE A 123 0.17 24.25 -5.68
CA ILE A 123 1.19 23.22 -5.88
C ILE A 123 1.85 22.88 -4.54
N LEU A 124 2.25 23.90 -3.78
CA LEU A 124 2.87 23.75 -2.47
C LEU A 124 1.95 22.99 -1.50
N ALA A 125 0.68 23.38 -1.42
CA ALA A 125 -0.31 22.70 -0.58
C ALA A 125 -0.46 21.22 -0.96
N CYS A 126 -0.41 20.89 -2.26
CA CYS A 126 -0.48 19.51 -2.72
C CYS A 126 0.75 18.68 -2.34
N PHE A 127 1.97 19.22 -2.48
CA PHE A 127 3.17 18.53 -2.02
C PHE A 127 3.20 18.35 -0.49
N LEU A 128 2.71 19.32 0.28
CA LEU A 128 2.56 19.19 1.73
C LEU A 128 1.53 18.12 2.11
N LEU A 129 0.42 18.00 1.37
CA LEU A 129 -0.56 16.93 1.55
C LEU A 129 0.06 15.54 1.25
N ALA A 130 0.85 15.44 0.18
CA ALA A 130 1.59 14.22 -0.15
C ALA A 130 2.57 13.86 0.98
N LEU A 131 3.36 14.84 1.46
CA LEU A 131 4.26 14.68 2.60
C LEU A 131 3.53 14.17 3.84
N ALA A 132 2.43 14.81 4.24
CA ALA A 132 1.64 14.40 5.41
C ALA A 132 1.07 12.99 5.27
N SER A 133 0.67 12.59 4.05
CA SER A 133 0.17 11.24 3.76
C SER A 133 1.29 10.20 3.90
N PHE A 134 2.49 10.47 3.39
CA PHE A 134 3.63 9.57 3.56
C PHE A 134 4.11 9.48 5.01
N LEU A 135 4.06 10.57 5.77
CA LEU A 135 4.37 10.54 7.21
C LEU A 135 3.38 9.66 8.00
N HIS A 136 2.09 9.73 7.69
CA HIS A 136 1.09 8.82 8.27
C HIS A 136 1.33 7.36 7.86
N CYS A 137 1.63 7.11 6.59
CA CYS A 137 1.99 5.79 6.08
C CYS A 137 3.20 5.19 6.83
N ILE A 138 4.27 5.96 7.03
CA ILE A 138 5.47 5.54 7.77
C ILE A 138 5.10 5.19 9.20
N ARG A 139 4.35 6.05 9.89
CA ARG A 139 3.94 5.82 11.28
C ARG A 139 3.15 4.51 11.42
N ASP A 140 2.18 4.29 10.55
CA ASP A 140 1.31 3.12 10.61
C ASP A 140 2.08 1.83 10.25
N PHE A 141 3.04 1.88 9.31
CA PHE A 141 3.92 0.74 9.01
C PHE A 141 4.94 0.45 10.12
N VAL A 142 5.50 1.47 10.75
CA VAL A 142 6.37 1.30 11.93
C VAL A 142 5.57 0.66 13.07
N HIS A 143 4.34 1.11 13.30
CA HIS A 143 3.47 0.48 14.30
C HIS A 143 3.16 -0.99 13.95
N ALA A 144 2.87 -1.29 12.68
CA ALA A 144 2.69 -2.66 12.23
C ALA A 144 3.94 -3.52 12.43
N ASN A 145 5.15 -2.99 12.15
CA ASN A 145 6.42 -3.67 12.40
C ASN A 145 6.61 -4.03 13.87
N PHE A 146 6.27 -3.12 14.79
CA PHE A 146 6.34 -3.40 16.22
C PHE A 146 5.36 -4.52 16.63
N LEU A 147 4.10 -4.45 16.16
CA LEU A 147 3.10 -5.49 16.45
C LEU A 147 3.54 -6.85 15.90
N ILE A 148 4.11 -6.87 14.70
CA ILE A 148 4.61 -8.07 14.05
C ILE A 148 5.84 -8.65 14.75
N SER A 149 6.73 -7.80 15.27
CA SER A 149 7.99 -8.26 15.88
C SER A 149 7.80 -8.75 17.31
N MET A 150 6.65 -8.47 17.94
CA MET A 150 6.43 -8.80 19.33
C MET A 150 6.38 -10.33 19.53
N PRO A 151 7.27 -10.91 20.36
CA PRO A 151 7.25 -12.33 20.71
C PRO A 151 6.14 -12.64 21.71
N ASP A 152 5.61 -13.87 21.70
CA ASP A 152 4.71 -14.47 22.71
C ASP A 152 3.53 -13.59 23.18
N SER A 153 2.91 -12.86 22.27
CA SER A 153 1.76 -12.00 22.57
C SER A 153 0.58 -12.40 21.69
N ASP A 154 -0.55 -12.71 22.34
CA ASP A 154 -1.87 -12.89 21.69
C ASP A 154 -2.39 -11.53 21.22
N ILE A 155 -1.70 -10.93 20.25
CA ILE A 155 -2.15 -9.68 19.62
C ILE A 155 -3.34 -10.04 18.73
N PRO A 156 -4.51 -9.40 18.91
CA PRO A 156 -5.64 -9.63 18.04
C PRO A 156 -5.26 -9.29 16.60
N GLN A 157 -5.38 -10.28 15.71
CA GLN A 157 -5.07 -10.18 14.28
C GLN A 157 -5.66 -8.91 13.62
N GLU A 158 -6.84 -8.49 14.06
CA GLU A 158 -7.54 -7.29 13.60
C GLU A 158 -6.72 -6.00 13.77
N HIS A 159 -5.90 -5.88 14.83
CA HIS A 159 -5.07 -4.71 15.07
C HIS A 159 -3.91 -4.60 14.08
N VAL A 160 -3.27 -5.74 13.76
CA VAL A 160 -2.18 -5.82 12.77
C VAL A 160 -2.73 -5.56 11.37
N GLU A 161 -3.86 -6.18 11.05
CA GLU A 161 -4.56 -5.96 9.78
C GLU A 161 -4.89 -4.48 9.58
N LYS A 162 -5.49 -3.85 10.59
CA LYS A 162 -5.87 -2.43 10.52
C LYS A 162 -4.66 -1.53 10.32
N ALA A 163 -3.53 -1.79 10.99
CA ALA A 163 -2.31 -1.00 10.84
C ALA A 163 -1.71 -1.13 9.42
N VAL A 164 -1.60 -2.35 8.90
CA VAL A 164 -1.05 -2.62 7.56
C VAL A 164 -1.95 -2.07 6.45
N ILE A 165 -3.28 -2.21 6.60
CA ILE A 165 -4.26 -1.68 5.65
C ILE A 165 -4.25 -0.15 5.67
N SER A 166 -4.26 0.48 6.85
CA SER A 166 -4.21 1.95 6.96
C SER A 166 -2.94 2.52 6.34
N GLY A 167 -1.78 1.91 6.62
CA GLY A 167 -0.51 2.28 6.00
C GLY A 167 -0.53 2.19 4.47
N GLY A 168 -1.10 1.10 3.92
CA GLY A 168 -1.27 0.92 2.48
C GLY A 168 -2.24 1.92 1.83
N LEU A 169 -3.29 2.32 2.55
CA LEU A 169 -4.22 3.35 2.10
C LEU A 169 -3.52 4.72 2.01
N PHE A 170 -2.77 5.11 3.05
CA PHE A 170 -2.02 6.37 3.06
C PHE A 170 -0.90 6.38 2.02
N TRP A 171 -0.26 5.24 1.75
CA TRP A 171 0.70 5.08 0.66
C TRP A 171 0.06 5.43 -0.70
N THR A 172 -1.10 4.84 -0.99
CA THR A 172 -1.83 5.07 -2.24
C THR A 172 -2.33 6.51 -2.33
N LEU A 173 -2.80 7.08 -1.23
CA LEU A 173 -3.23 8.47 -1.13
C LEU A 173 -2.06 9.44 -1.41
N GLY A 174 -0.89 9.18 -0.83
CA GLY A 174 0.33 9.97 -1.05
C GLY A 174 0.78 9.94 -2.51
N LEU A 175 0.77 8.77 -3.15
CA LEU A 175 1.09 8.65 -4.58
C LEU A 175 0.10 9.46 -5.45
N ARG A 176 -1.20 9.35 -5.17
CA ARG A 176 -2.24 10.14 -5.86
C ARG A 176 -2.09 11.65 -5.63
N ALA A 177 -1.61 12.07 -4.47
CA ALA A 177 -1.28 13.46 -4.22
C ALA A 177 -0.07 13.93 -5.05
N ILE A 178 1.04 13.17 -5.13
CA ILE A 178 2.21 13.52 -5.99
C ILE A 178 1.80 13.67 -7.46
N TYR A 179 0.96 12.76 -7.92
CA TYR A 179 0.34 12.72 -9.22
C TYR A 179 -0.47 14.00 -9.54
N PHE A 180 -1.31 14.43 -8.60
CA PHE A 180 -2.02 15.69 -8.73
C PHE A 180 -1.07 16.90 -8.68
N ALA A 181 -0.08 16.90 -7.78
CA ALA A 181 0.93 17.95 -7.69
C ALA A 181 1.72 18.10 -9.01
N THR A 182 2.02 17.00 -9.69
CA THR A 182 2.72 16.99 -10.97
C THR A 182 1.87 17.61 -12.08
N THR A 183 0.56 17.35 -12.09
CA THR A 183 -0.39 17.99 -13.02
C THR A 183 -0.43 19.51 -12.79
N LEU A 184 -0.45 19.94 -11.53
CA LEU A 184 -0.39 21.36 -11.17
C LEU A 184 0.97 21.99 -11.48
N LEU A 185 2.07 21.25 -11.38
CA LEU A 185 3.39 21.73 -11.78
C LEU A 185 3.43 22.00 -13.29
N LEU A 186 2.82 21.12 -14.10
CA LEU A 186 2.68 21.34 -15.54
C LEU A 186 1.85 22.57 -15.91
N TRP A 187 0.98 23.03 -15.00
CA TRP A 187 0.22 24.26 -15.17
C TRP A 187 1.11 25.52 -15.22
N ILE A 188 2.34 25.46 -14.69
CA ILE A 188 3.32 26.56 -14.81
C ILE A 188 3.68 26.80 -16.29
N PHE A 189 3.72 25.76 -17.12
CA PHE A 189 4.02 25.88 -18.56
C PHE A 189 2.80 26.33 -19.40
N GLY A 190 1.61 26.35 -18.81
CA GLY A 190 0.38 26.83 -19.44
C GLY A 190 -0.84 25.92 -19.23
N PRO A 191 -2.03 26.34 -19.68
CA PRO A 191 -3.27 25.58 -19.55
C PRO A 191 -3.31 24.33 -20.45
N ILE A 192 -2.65 24.38 -21.61
CA ILE A 192 -2.62 23.26 -22.58
C ILE A 192 -1.92 22.03 -21.99
N PRO A 193 -0.66 22.10 -21.49
CA PRO A 193 0.00 20.95 -20.88
C PRO A 193 -0.73 20.47 -19.62
N MET A 194 -1.33 21.37 -18.82
CA MET A 194 -2.17 20.99 -17.68
C MET A 194 -3.36 20.13 -18.11
N PHE A 195 -4.07 20.52 -19.17
CA PHE A 195 -5.23 19.78 -19.66
C PHE A 195 -4.84 18.41 -20.22
N VAL A 196 -3.80 18.34 -21.05
CA VAL A 196 -3.29 17.07 -21.59
C VAL A 196 -2.82 16.16 -20.47
N CYS A 197 -2.11 16.70 -19.47
CA CYS A 197 -1.68 15.93 -18.31
C CYS A 197 -2.88 15.44 -17.50
N SER A 198 -3.89 16.28 -17.26
CA SER A 198 -5.12 15.89 -16.55
C SER A 198 -5.85 14.74 -17.25
N VAL A 199 -6.06 14.83 -18.58
CA VAL A 199 -6.70 13.76 -19.36
C VAL A 199 -5.86 12.48 -19.34
N THR A 200 -4.55 12.60 -19.58
CA THR A 200 -3.62 11.45 -19.50
C THR A 200 -3.67 10.83 -18.11
N MET A 201 -3.79 11.64 -17.08
CA MET A 201 -3.83 11.18 -15.71
C MET A 201 -5.12 10.45 -15.37
N VAL A 202 -6.27 10.97 -15.80
CA VAL A 202 -7.54 10.25 -15.72
C VAL A 202 -7.46 8.93 -16.47
N LEU A 203 -6.83 8.89 -17.66
CA LEU A 203 -6.67 7.65 -18.41
C LEU A 203 -5.77 6.64 -17.69
N VAL A 204 -4.63 7.08 -17.17
CA VAL A 204 -3.71 6.21 -16.40
C VAL A 204 -4.40 5.71 -15.14
N LEU A 205 -5.06 6.58 -14.37
CA LEU A 205 -5.79 6.19 -13.17
C LEU A 205 -6.98 5.30 -13.52
N HIS A 206 -7.69 5.56 -14.62
CA HIS A 206 -8.78 4.70 -15.07
C HIS A 206 -8.26 3.32 -15.48
N ARG A 207 -7.10 3.23 -16.14
CA ARG A 207 -6.47 1.94 -16.46
C ARG A 207 -5.98 1.23 -15.20
N LEU A 208 -5.42 1.98 -14.25
CA LEU A 208 -4.94 1.45 -12.98
C LEU A 208 -6.09 0.98 -12.09
N ASP A 209 -7.22 1.70 -12.08
CA ASP A 209 -8.41 1.36 -11.30
C ASP A 209 -9.34 0.35 -12.03
N SER A 210 -9.24 0.26 -13.37
CA SER A 210 -9.93 -0.74 -14.20
C SER A 210 -9.13 -2.05 -14.23
N ASN A 211 -8.85 -2.60 -13.04
CA ASN A 211 -8.36 -3.96 -12.95
C ASN A 211 -9.55 -4.90 -12.87
N SER A 212 -9.76 -5.66 -13.93
CA SER A 212 -10.85 -6.63 -14.09
C SER A 212 -10.50 -8.00 -13.50
N THR A 213 -9.41 -8.10 -12.75
CA THR A 213 -8.97 -9.37 -12.18
C THR A 213 -9.90 -9.78 -11.04
N PRO A 214 -10.59 -10.93 -11.14
CA PRO A 214 -11.40 -11.44 -10.04
C PRO A 214 -10.53 -11.65 -8.81
N LEU A 215 -11.08 -11.34 -7.62
CA LEU A 215 -10.41 -11.53 -6.33
C LEU A 215 -9.81 -12.94 -6.26
N HIS A 216 -8.49 -13.02 -6.06
CA HIS A 216 -7.83 -14.30 -5.92
C HIS A 216 -8.32 -14.97 -4.64
N GLN A 217 -8.99 -16.11 -4.75
CA GLN A 217 -9.45 -16.86 -3.58
C GLN A 217 -8.25 -17.50 -2.88
N PHE A 218 -7.76 -16.83 -1.84
CA PHE A 218 -6.77 -17.43 -0.95
C PHE A 218 -7.39 -18.65 -0.25
N ARG A 219 -6.66 -19.77 -0.25
CA ARG A 219 -7.13 -21.00 0.41
C ARG A 219 -7.44 -20.69 1.88
N PRO A 220 -8.56 -21.17 2.46
CA PRO A 220 -8.87 -20.89 3.87
C PRO A 220 -7.83 -21.52 4.80
N VAL A 221 -7.38 -20.75 5.79
CA VAL A 221 -6.36 -21.11 6.78
C VAL A 221 -6.68 -22.43 7.49
N GLY A 222 -7.92 -22.59 7.98
CA GLY A 222 -8.32 -23.77 8.75
C GLY A 222 -8.18 -25.09 8.00
N ARG A 223 -8.12 -25.09 6.66
CA ARG A 223 -7.90 -26.33 5.89
C ARG A 223 -6.45 -26.84 6.01
N ARG A 224 -5.46 -25.96 6.17
CA ARG A 224 -4.05 -26.36 6.35
C ARG A 224 -3.82 -26.88 7.76
N ASP A 225 -4.32 -26.18 8.78
CA ASP A 225 -4.12 -26.58 10.17
C ASP A 225 -4.83 -27.90 10.47
N ASN A 226 -6.03 -28.11 9.93
CA ASN A 226 -6.72 -29.39 10.01
C ASN A 226 -5.95 -30.53 9.31
N MET A 227 -5.22 -30.23 8.24
CA MET A 227 -4.40 -31.21 7.53
C MET A 227 -3.12 -31.54 8.30
N ILE A 228 -2.44 -30.52 8.84
CA ILE A 228 -1.25 -30.70 9.69
C ILE A 228 -1.61 -31.48 10.96
N ARG A 229 -2.72 -31.12 11.61
CA ARG A 229 -3.20 -31.84 12.80
C ARG A 229 -3.53 -33.30 12.49
N LYS A 230 -4.15 -33.58 11.33
CA LYS A 230 -4.38 -34.96 10.87
C LYS A 230 -3.07 -35.72 10.67
N ILE A 231 -2.07 -35.10 10.04
CA ILE A 231 -0.75 -35.73 9.81
C ILE A 231 -0.06 -36.01 11.15
N ASP A 232 -0.11 -35.09 12.11
CA ASP A 232 0.49 -35.25 13.43
C ASP A 232 -0.22 -36.34 14.25
N GLU A 233 -1.55 -36.36 14.24
CA GLU A 233 -2.36 -37.44 14.81
C GLU A 233 -2.02 -38.80 14.17
N GLU A 234 -1.78 -38.85 12.86
CA GLU A 234 -1.42 -40.08 12.14
C GLU A 234 0.00 -40.54 12.50
N LYS A 235 0.95 -39.62 12.58
CA LYS A 235 2.32 -39.89 13.03
C LYS A 235 2.35 -40.48 14.45
N HIS A 236 1.61 -39.89 15.38
CA HIS A 236 1.49 -40.42 16.74
C HIS A 236 0.80 -41.79 16.81
N ARG A 237 -0.11 -42.12 15.88
CA ARG A 237 -0.66 -43.48 15.77
C ARG A 237 0.39 -44.48 15.29
N ILE A 238 1.21 -44.09 14.31
CA ILE A 238 2.27 -44.94 13.76
C ILE A 238 3.35 -45.21 14.82
N GLU A 239 3.77 -44.20 15.58
CA GLU A 239 4.72 -44.38 16.70
C GLU A 239 4.19 -45.37 17.73
N ARG A 240 2.94 -45.20 18.21
CA ARG A 240 2.33 -46.14 19.15
C ARG A 240 2.22 -47.56 18.60
N ALA A 241 1.92 -47.72 17.32
CA ALA A 241 1.87 -49.04 16.68
C ALA A 241 3.25 -49.70 16.59
N ASN A 242 4.30 -48.93 16.34
CA ASN A 242 5.68 -49.42 16.33
C ASN A 242 6.14 -49.85 17.74
N ASP A 243 5.79 -49.09 18.78
CA ASP A 243 6.12 -49.46 20.16
C ASP A 243 5.41 -50.76 20.57
N MET A 244 4.12 -50.92 20.30
CA MET A 244 3.40 -52.18 20.56
C MET A 244 4.01 -53.37 19.81
N LYS A 245 4.44 -53.15 18.56
CA LYS A 245 5.09 -54.21 17.77
C LYS A 245 6.46 -54.59 18.34
N LYS A 246 7.20 -53.62 18.85
CA LYS A 246 8.49 -53.84 19.51
C LYS A 246 8.33 -54.65 20.80
N ASP A 247 7.32 -54.31 21.60
CA ASP A 247 6.99 -55.04 22.83
C ASP A 247 6.57 -56.49 22.54
N HIS A 248 5.71 -56.70 21.53
CA HIS A 248 5.31 -58.05 21.11
C HIS A 248 6.50 -58.89 20.65
N THR A 249 7.43 -58.30 19.87
CA THR A 249 8.63 -58.98 19.38
C THR A 249 9.60 -59.31 20.52
N CYS A 250 9.74 -58.42 21.50
CA CYS A 250 10.53 -58.64 22.71
C CYS A 250 9.96 -59.81 23.54
N MET A 251 8.64 -59.82 23.72
CA MET A 251 7.96 -60.86 24.48
C MET A 251 8.10 -62.24 23.81
N GLU A 252 7.96 -62.32 22.47
CA GLU A 252 8.22 -63.56 21.71
C GLU A 252 9.68 -64.02 21.85
N ALA A 253 10.65 -63.10 21.82
CA ALA A 253 12.06 -63.44 21.99
C ALA A 253 12.36 -63.98 23.40
N GLN A 254 11.77 -63.40 24.44
CA GLN A 254 11.88 -63.89 25.80
C GLN A 254 11.23 -65.28 25.96
N LEU A 255 10.07 -65.50 25.34
CA LEU A 255 9.38 -66.79 25.37
C LEU A 255 10.21 -67.89 24.69
N LYS A 256 10.81 -67.58 23.54
CA LYS A 256 11.74 -68.50 22.85
C LYS A 256 12.98 -68.80 23.69
N ASN A 257 13.58 -67.81 24.34
CA ASN A 257 14.73 -68.03 25.24
C ASN A 257 14.35 -68.89 26.43
N HIS A 258 13.20 -68.64 27.06
CA HIS A 258 12.73 -69.42 28.20
C HIS A 258 12.46 -70.88 27.81
N GLN A 259 11.82 -71.14 26.67
CA GLN A 259 11.62 -72.50 26.18
C GLN A 259 12.93 -73.23 25.85
N LYS A 260 13.95 -72.51 25.39
CA LYS A 260 15.28 -73.07 25.12
C LYS A 260 15.99 -73.48 26.42
N GLN A 261 15.81 -72.71 27.49
CA GLN A 261 16.41 -72.94 28.80
C GLN A 261 15.75 -74.08 29.59
N VAL A 262 14.47 -74.38 29.32
CA VAL A 262 13.73 -75.51 29.94
C VAL A 262 14.01 -76.86 29.25
N ARG A 263 14.50 -76.85 28.00
CA ARG A 263 14.76 -78.07 27.20
C ARG A 263 16.23 -78.54 27.19
N GLY A 264 17.16 -77.75 27.72
CA GLY A 264 18.59 -78.10 27.83
C GLY A 264 18.93 -78.50 29.25
#